data_AF-A0A973SH89-F1
#
_entry.id   AF-A0A973SH89-F1
#
_cell.length_a   1.000
_cell.length_b   1.000
_cell.length_c   1.000
_cell.angle_alpha   90.00
_cell.angle_beta   90.00
_cell.angle_gamma   90.00
#
_symmetry.space_group_name_H-M   'P 1'
#
loop_
_entity.id
_entity.type
_entity.pdbx_description
1 polymer ?
#
loop_
_entity_poly.entity_id
_entity_poly.type
_entity_poly.pdbx_seq_one_letter_code
_entity_poly.pdbx_strand_id
1 'polypeptide(L)' 'MRRLWRGALAAVLSVAAVPLIALTVSAPQAQALGNNLALTPQMGFNDWNAYGCNVSES' A
#
# COMPACT_ATOMS: atom_id res chain seq x y z
N MET A 1 7.01 -42.03 -5.87
CA MET A 1 7.95 -40.90 -6.06
C MET A 1 7.25 -39.57 -6.35
N ARG A 2 6.54 -39.36 -7.46
CA ARG A 2 5.90 -38.06 -7.81
C ARG A 2 5.10 -37.33 -6.71
N ARG A 3 4.39 -38.06 -5.83
CA ARG A 3 3.65 -37.47 -4.70
C ARG A 3 4.58 -36.86 -3.63
N LEU A 4 5.72 -37.50 -3.36
CA LEU A 4 6.73 -37.02 -2.42
C LEU A 4 7.43 -35.77 -2.95
N TRP A 5 7.67 -35.70 -4.25
CA TRP A 5 8.27 -34.53 -4.91
C TRP A 5 7.35 -33.32 -4.91
N ARG A 6 6.04 -33.52 -5.10
CA ARG A 6 5.03 -32.46 -4.97
C ARG A 6 4.95 -31.93 -3.53
N GLY A 7 5.01 -32.83 -2.55
CA GLY A 7 5.06 -32.45 -1.13
C GLY A 7 6.32 -31.64 -0.78
N ALA A 8 7.49 -32.07 -1.27
CA ALA A 8 8.74 -31.36 -1.08
C ALA A 8 8.73 -29.96 -1.73
N LEU A 9 8.23 -29.85 -2.96
CA LEU A 9 8.09 -28.56 -3.66
C LEU A 9 7.15 -27.61 -2.91
N ALA A 10 6.01 -28.10 -2.44
CA ALA A 10 5.06 -27.30 -1.67
C ALA A 10 5.71 -26.78 -0.38
N ALA A 11 6.43 -27.64 0.35
CA ALA A 11 7.14 -27.24 1.56
C ALA A 11 8.21 -26.17 1.30
N VAL A 12 8.99 -26.31 0.23
CA VAL A 12 9.99 -25.31 -0.17
C VAL A 12 9.35 -23.97 -0.52
N LEU A 13 8.24 -23.98 -1.27
CA LEU A 13 7.51 -22.76 -1.63
C LEU A 13 6.91 -22.08 -0.38
N SER A 14 6.37 -22.86 0.57
CA SER A 14 5.84 -22.33 1.82
C SER A 14 6.91 -21.65 2.67
N VAL A 15 8.09 -22.26 2.78
CA VAL A 15 9.23 -21.67 3.52
C VAL A 15 9.78 -20.45 2.81
N ALA A 16 9.88 -20.48 1.48
CA ALA A 16 10.36 -19.35 0.69
C ALA A 16 9.41 -18.12 0.73
N ALA A 17 8.12 -18.33 0.99
CA ALA A 17 7.13 -17.25 1.11
C ALA A 17 7.24 -16.47 2.44
N VAL A 18 7.80 -17.06 3.50
CA VAL A 18 7.91 -16.44 4.83
C VAL A 18 8.59 -15.05 4.81
N PRO A 19 9.77 -14.85 4.18
CA PRO A 19 10.40 -13.52 4.13
C PRO A 19 9.60 -12.49 3.32
N LEU A 20 8.89 -12.92 2.26
CA LEU A 20 8.01 -12.03 1.48
C LEU A 20 6.81 -11.55 2.32
N ILE A 21 6.23 -12.44 3.11
CA ILE A 21 5.13 -12.10 4.03
C ILE A 21 5.64 -11.14 5.12
N ALA A 22 6.82 -11.38 5.67
CA ALA A 22 7.42 -10.52 6.69
C ALA A 22 7.56 -9.05 6.22
N LEU A 23 7.90 -8.84 4.93
CA LEU A 23 8.01 -7.50 4.33
C LEU A 23 6.66 -6.78 4.21
N THR A 24 5.54 -7.50 4.09
CA THR A 24 4.20 -6.91 3.97
C THR A 24 3.55 -6.57 5.31
N VAL A 25 4.02 -7.16 6.41
CA VAL A 25 3.40 -7.01 7.74
C VAL A 25 3.96 -5.78 8.48
N SER A 26 5.16 -5.31 8.14
CA SER A 26 5.85 -4.26 8.91
C SER A 26 5.75 -2.86 8.28
N ALA A 27 4.66 -2.52 7.62
CA ALA A 27 4.49 -1.13 7.17
C ALA A 27 4.55 -0.22 8.41
N PRO A 28 5.49 0.75 8.47
CA PRO A 28 5.56 1.66 9.59
C PRO A 28 4.25 2.45 9.68
N GLN A 29 3.84 2.73 10.91
CA GLN A 29 2.65 3.54 11.15
C GLN A 29 2.87 4.91 10.50
N ALA A 30 1.90 5.38 9.70
CA ALA A 30 1.98 6.73 9.14
C ALA A 30 1.97 7.75 10.29
N GLN A 31 3.06 8.52 10.41
CA GLN A 31 3.14 9.57 11.42
C GLN A 31 2.31 10.77 10.97
N ALA A 32 1.31 11.14 11.75
CA ALA A 32 0.54 12.35 11.52
C ALA A 32 1.34 13.59 11.99
N LEU A 33 1.22 14.68 11.24
CA LEU A 33 1.77 15.98 11.65
C LEU A 33 0.95 16.54 12.82
N GLY A 34 1.58 16.79 13.98
CA GLY A 34 0.92 17.24 15.21
C GLY A 34 0.54 18.74 15.25
N ASN A 35 0.13 19.33 14.14
CA ASN A 35 -0.17 20.77 14.03
C ASN A 35 -1.67 21.11 14.21
N ASN A 36 -2.48 20.18 14.73
CA ASN A 36 -3.92 20.32 14.94
C ASN A 36 -4.76 20.56 13.66
N LEU A 37 -4.20 20.33 12.47
CA LEU A 37 -4.95 20.34 11.21
C LEU A 37 -5.44 18.93 10.84
N ALA A 38 -6.36 18.86 9.87
CA ALA A 38 -6.88 17.60 9.31
C ALA A 38 -7.39 16.58 10.36
N LEU A 39 -7.96 17.08 11.47
CA LEU A 39 -8.59 16.25 12.51
C LEU A 39 -9.88 15.56 12.00
N THR A 40 -10.44 16.09 10.93
CA THR A 40 -11.47 15.45 10.09
C THR A 40 -10.98 15.46 8.64
N PRO A 41 -11.50 14.59 7.76
CA PRO A 41 -11.16 14.64 6.34
C PRO A 41 -11.39 16.04 5.75
N GLN A 42 -10.40 16.58 5.05
CA GLN A 42 -10.53 17.89 4.41
C GLN A 42 -11.64 17.90 3.35
N MET A 43 -12.48 18.92 3.37
CA MET A 43 -13.47 19.19 2.34
C MET A 43 -13.01 20.38 1.49
N GLY A 44 -13.32 20.40 0.20
CA GLY A 44 -12.94 21.48 -0.70
C GLY A 44 -13.28 21.20 -2.15
N PHE A 45 -12.69 22.00 -3.04
CA PHE A 45 -12.81 21.87 -4.49
C PHE A 45 -11.42 21.71 -5.10
N ASN A 46 -11.33 20.86 -6.13
CA ASN A 46 -10.21 20.78 -7.03
C ASN A 46 -10.77 20.83 -8.45
N ASP A 47 -10.10 21.61 -9.30
CA ASP A 47 -10.59 22.06 -10.59
C ASP A 47 -10.17 21.11 -11.74
N TRP A 48 -9.39 20.07 -11.45
CA TRP A 48 -8.83 19.12 -12.42
C TRP A 48 -9.88 18.44 -13.30
N ASN A 49 -10.99 18.01 -12.71
CA ASN A 49 -12.07 17.35 -13.46
C ASN A 49 -12.70 18.25 -14.53
N ALA A 50 -12.52 19.57 -14.43
CA ALA A 50 -13.04 20.54 -15.40
C ALA A 50 -11.95 21.10 -16.31
N TYR A 51 -10.79 21.46 -15.78
CA TYR A 51 -9.80 22.28 -16.51
C TYR A 51 -8.46 21.59 -16.80
N GLY A 52 -8.13 20.49 -16.10
CA GLY A 52 -6.82 19.85 -16.24
C GLY A 52 -5.67 20.84 -16.00
N CYS A 53 -4.75 20.96 -16.96
CA CYS A 53 -3.61 21.89 -16.87
C CYS A 53 -3.96 23.36 -17.18
N ASN A 54 -5.16 23.66 -17.68
CA ASN A 54 -5.53 24.99 -18.15
C ASN A 54 -6.05 25.87 -17.00
N VAL A 55 -5.20 26.10 -16.00
CA VAL A 55 -5.52 26.90 -14.80
C VAL A 55 -4.97 28.32 -14.95
N SER A 56 -5.79 29.32 -14.62
CA SER A 56 -5.42 30.74 -14.53
C SER A 56 -5.98 31.35 -13.25
N GLU A 57 -5.42 32.48 -12.81
CA GLU A 57 -5.98 33.24 -11.68
C GLU A 57 -7.38 33.79 -12.00
N SER A 58 -7.58 34.19 -13.26
CA SER A 58 -8.78 34.85 -13.78
C SER A 58 -9.85 33.87 -14.21
#